data_AF-A0A2D4SPB0-F1
#
_entry.id   AF-A0A2D4SPB0-F1
#
_cell.length_a   1.000
_cell.length_b   1.000
_cell.length_c   1.000
_cell.angle_alpha   90.00
_cell.angle_beta   90.00
_cell.angle_gamma   90.00
#
_symmetry.space_group_name_H-M   'P 1'
#
loop_
_entity.id
_entity.type
_entity.pdbx_description
1 polymer ?
#
loop_
_entity_poly.entity_id
_entity_poly.type
_entity_poly.pdbx_seq_one_letter_code
_entity_poly.pdbx_strand_id
1 'polypeptide(L)'
;MYLMFSSFFWLYIGCQETQTPSSITKNDIEKISVDPDIPLPKRIKARHILISYKDAENAKSNLRRTRAEAKALAENIFVQLQGGENFVQLSKQFGNDPTAQKGGALGVFEHHQMMPNFSNTVFQLQEREIGICETIFGYHIVQRLPLQEIAIRQLLIQWKDAYASTVDRSPQEAKERAEQAYQEILNGENPIALIKKYSDGAMASRGGHLGFVEREKIGSKLREAVFSLDIGEHTPLIKSEVGYHILIREE
;
A
#
# COMPACT_ATOMS: atom_id res chain seq x y z
N MET A 1 -34.27 -34.38 51.84
CA MET A 1 -34.42 -33.13 52.61
C MET A 1 -33.01 -32.62 52.91
N TYR A 2 -32.57 -31.57 52.18
CA TYR A 2 -31.57 -30.51 52.51
C TYR A 2 -30.25 -30.92 53.21
N LEU A 3 -29.01 -30.53 52.84
CA LEU A 3 -28.41 -29.43 52.07
C LEU A 3 -26.99 -29.86 51.65
N MET A 4 -26.56 -29.58 50.41
CA MET A 4 -25.14 -29.52 50.08
C MET A 4 -24.67 -28.06 50.13
N PHE A 5 -23.67 -27.78 50.95
CA PHE A 5 -23.07 -26.46 51.08
C PHE A 5 -22.10 -26.19 49.93
N SER A 6 -22.34 -25.05 49.28
CA SER A 6 -21.54 -24.44 48.22
C SER A 6 -20.19 -23.96 48.76
N SER A 7 -19.09 -24.43 48.18
CA SER A 7 -17.76 -23.86 48.38
C SER A 7 -17.57 -22.64 47.48
N PHE A 8 -17.73 -21.45 48.05
CA PHE A 8 -17.26 -20.21 47.45
C PHE A 8 -15.74 -20.12 47.63
N PHE A 9 -15.00 -20.33 46.54
CA PHE A 9 -13.57 -20.01 46.45
C PHE A 9 -13.44 -18.51 46.18
N TRP A 10 -12.93 -17.76 47.16
CA TRP A 10 -12.51 -16.37 46.99
C TRP A 10 -11.24 -16.34 46.13
N LEU A 11 -11.36 -15.97 44.85
CA LEU A 11 -10.21 -15.62 44.02
C LEU A 11 -9.88 -14.15 44.25
N TYR A 12 -8.80 -13.89 44.97
CA TYR A 12 -8.19 -12.57 45.12
C TYR A 12 -7.70 -12.11 43.74
N ILE A 13 -8.47 -11.24 43.06
CA ILE A 13 -7.99 -10.55 41.86
C ILE A 13 -7.14 -9.38 42.35
N GLY A 14 -5.83 -9.57 42.32
CA GLY A 14 -4.86 -8.48 42.46
C GLY A 14 -5.05 -7.49 41.31
N CYS A 15 -5.43 -6.27 41.68
CA CYS A 15 -5.47 -5.10 40.81
C CYS A 15 -4.05 -4.82 40.32
N GLN A 16 -3.73 -5.13 39.05
CA GLN A 16 -2.49 -4.68 38.44
C GLN A 16 -2.61 -3.18 38.17
N GLU A 17 -1.78 -2.40 38.84
CA GLU A 17 -1.55 -0.98 38.55
C GLU A 17 -1.25 -0.81 37.06
N THR A 18 -2.10 -0.04 36.39
CA THR A 18 -1.84 0.41 35.02
C THR A 18 -0.58 1.27 35.06
N GLN A 19 0.54 0.74 34.59
CA GLN A 19 1.73 1.53 34.33
C GLN A 19 1.37 2.56 33.26
N THR A 20 1.28 3.82 33.67
CA THR A 20 1.30 4.96 32.75
C THR A 20 2.59 4.88 31.95
N PRO A 21 2.56 4.94 30.60
CA PRO A 21 3.79 4.91 29.82
C PRO A 21 4.63 6.14 30.20
N SER A 22 5.85 5.87 30.66
CA SER A 22 6.83 6.89 31.04
C SER A 22 7.06 7.83 29.86
N SER A 23 7.11 9.13 30.16
CA SER A 23 7.41 10.20 29.23
C SER A 23 8.66 9.90 28.40
N ILE A 24 8.46 9.65 27.11
CA ILE A 24 9.49 9.51 26.09
C ILE A 24 10.21 10.87 25.97
N THR A 25 11.53 10.87 26.07
CA THR A 25 12.37 12.07 26.06
C THR A 25 12.96 12.33 24.66
N LYS A 26 13.51 13.53 24.42
CA LYS A 26 14.12 13.93 23.14
C LYS A 26 15.17 12.95 22.59
N ASN A 27 15.79 12.12 23.43
CA ASN A 27 16.77 11.11 23.02
C ASN A 27 16.15 9.87 22.36
N ASP A 28 14.84 9.66 22.48
CA ASP A 28 14.17 8.50 21.90
C ASP A 28 13.84 8.70 20.41
N ILE A 29 13.94 9.94 19.91
CA ILE A 29 13.71 10.30 18.49
C ILE A 29 14.95 9.96 17.62
N GLU A 30 16.14 9.83 18.22
CA GLU A 30 17.39 9.52 17.51
C GLU A 30 17.72 8.01 17.42
N LYS A 31 16.88 7.14 17.97
CA LYS A 31 17.10 5.68 17.93
C LYS A 31 15.86 4.91 17.50
N ILE A 32 15.36 5.20 16.30
CA ILE A 32 14.70 4.14 15.53
C ILE A 32 15.83 3.27 14.97
N SER A 33 16.33 2.34 15.80
CA SER A 33 17.34 1.37 15.38
C SER A 33 16.67 0.36 14.46
N VAL A 34 16.75 0.62 13.16
CA VAL A 34 16.35 -0.35 12.14
C VAL A 34 17.40 -1.45 12.14
N ASP A 35 16.95 -2.69 12.25
CA ASP A 35 17.80 -3.86 12.06
C ASP A 35 18.40 -3.79 10.64
N PRO A 36 19.73 -3.61 10.48
CA PRO A 36 20.37 -3.47 9.18
C PRO A 36 20.24 -4.74 8.32
N ASP A 37 19.83 -5.87 8.91
CA ASP A 37 19.67 -7.14 8.22
C ASP A 37 18.27 -7.32 7.59
N ILE A 38 17.32 -6.39 7.81
CA ILE A 38 16.03 -6.41 7.11
C ILE A 38 16.16 -5.64 5.79
N PRO A 39 16.13 -6.32 4.62
CA PRO A 39 16.17 -5.64 3.35
C PRO A 39 14.97 -4.71 3.22
N LEU A 40 15.24 -3.45 2.87
CA LEU A 40 14.17 -2.47 2.65
C LEU A 40 13.26 -2.95 1.52
N PRO A 41 11.94 -2.71 1.63
CA PRO A 41 11.02 -3.00 0.53
C PRO A 41 11.43 -2.16 -0.70
N LYS A 42 11.27 -2.71 -1.91
CA LYS A 42 11.53 -1.95 -3.15
C LYS A 42 10.67 -0.69 -3.24
N ARG A 43 9.41 -0.81 -2.79
CA ARG A 43 8.38 0.23 -2.86
C ARG A 43 7.55 0.26 -1.60
N ILE A 44 7.06 1.45 -1.26
CA ILE A 44 6.16 1.65 -0.13
C ILE A 44 5.01 2.56 -0.52
N LYS A 45 3.94 2.51 0.27
CA LYS A 45 2.86 3.48 0.24
C LYS A 45 3.00 4.39 1.43
N ALA A 46 2.87 5.71 1.25
CA ALA A 46 2.96 6.64 2.36
C ALA A 46 2.02 7.83 2.24
N ARG A 47 1.91 8.56 3.34
CA ARG A 47 1.35 9.90 3.40
C ARG A 47 2.23 10.82 4.22
N HIS A 48 2.08 12.13 4.03
CA HIS A 48 2.84 13.11 4.80
C HIS A 48 2.05 14.38 5.13
N ILE A 49 2.57 15.17 6.07
CA ILE A 49 2.17 16.54 6.33
C ILE A 49 3.42 17.40 6.21
N LEU A 50 3.49 18.27 5.19
CA LEU A 50 4.56 19.26 5.08
C LEU A 50 4.25 20.51 5.91
N ILE A 51 5.15 20.85 6.82
CA ILE A 51 5.20 22.11 7.55
C ILE A 51 6.38 22.92 7.02
N SER A 52 6.07 23.88 6.15
CA SER A 52 7.06 24.76 5.53
C SER A 52 7.39 25.96 6.44
N TYR A 53 8.45 26.69 6.08
CA TYR A 53 8.89 27.93 6.72
C TYR A 53 9.31 28.97 5.66
N LYS A 54 9.42 30.24 6.05
CA LYS A 54 9.60 31.39 5.13
C LYS A 54 10.80 31.30 4.17
N ASP A 55 11.85 30.57 4.56
CA ASP A 55 13.10 30.41 3.81
C ASP A 55 13.22 29.00 3.16
N ALA A 56 12.15 28.20 3.20
CA ALA A 56 12.11 26.89 2.57
C ALA A 56 11.85 27.00 1.05
N GLU A 57 12.29 26.02 0.29
CA GLU A 57 12.04 25.98 -1.15
C GLU A 57 10.53 25.85 -1.44
N ASN A 58 10.04 26.60 -2.43
CA ASN A 58 8.62 26.66 -2.80
C ASN A 58 7.67 27.10 -1.67
N ALA A 59 8.19 27.74 -0.62
CA ALA A 59 7.37 28.33 0.42
C ALA A 59 6.43 29.40 -0.17
N LYS A 60 5.18 29.44 0.33
CA LYS A 60 4.24 30.49 -0.04
C LYS A 60 4.79 31.85 0.39
N SER A 61 4.68 32.86 -0.47
CA SER A 61 5.27 34.19 -0.24
C SER A 61 4.76 34.91 1.02
N ASN A 62 3.58 34.56 1.51
CA ASN A 62 2.99 35.10 2.73
C ASN A 62 3.37 34.31 4.01
N LEU A 63 4.12 33.21 3.90
CA LEU A 63 4.53 32.41 5.04
C LEU A 63 5.61 33.16 5.84
N ARG A 64 5.33 33.44 7.12
CA ARG A 64 6.25 34.20 8.01
C ARG A 64 6.97 33.33 9.03
N ARG A 65 6.48 32.10 9.24
CA ARG A 65 6.99 31.16 10.21
C ARG A 65 8.48 30.90 9.98
N THR A 66 9.26 30.98 11.04
CA THR A 66 10.69 30.61 11.07
C THR A 66 10.88 29.10 11.02
N ARG A 67 12.09 28.65 10.69
CA ARG A 67 12.45 27.22 10.73
C ARG A 67 12.21 26.60 12.11
N ALA A 68 12.55 27.31 13.19
CA ALA A 68 12.35 26.82 14.56
C ALA A 68 10.86 26.66 14.93
N GLU A 69 10.01 27.61 14.54
CA GLU A 69 8.56 27.52 14.73
C GLU A 69 7.95 26.40 13.89
N ALA A 70 8.45 26.17 12.66
CA ALA A 70 8.01 25.07 11.82
C ALA A 70 8.37 23.71 12.44
N LYS A 71 9.58 23.58 13.01
CA LYS A 71 9.99 22.39 13.75
C LYS A 71 9.08 22.13 14.94
N ALA A 72 8.84 23.14 15.78
CA ALA A 72 8.00 23.02 16.96
C ALA A 72 6.55 22.63 16.60
N LEU A 73 6.00 23.22 15.53
CA LEU A 73 4.68 22.84 15.03
C LEU A 73 4.66 21.39 14.53
N ALA A 74 5.69 20.96 13.80
CA ALA A 74 5.77 19.60 13.29
C ALA A 74 5.88 18.56 14.43
N GLU A 75 6.72 18.83 15.44
CA GLU A 75 6.85 18.02 16.65
C GLU A 75 5.52 17.94 17.42
N ASN A 76 4.80 19.05 17.54
CA ASN A 76 3.49 19.06 18.19
C ASN A 76 2.44 18.23 17.44
N ILE A 77 2.39 18.33 16.11
CA ILE A 77 1.51 17.52 15.26
C ILE A 77 1.89 16.04 15.37
N PHE A 78 3.18 15.71 15.41
CA PHE A 78 3.66 14.35 15.60
C PHE A 78 3.15 13.74 16.92
N VAL A 79 3.25 14.47 18.03
CA VAL A 79 2.70 14.04 19.33
C VAL A 79 1.18 13.84 19.29
N GLN A 80 0.45 14.74 18.64
CA GLN A 80 -1.00 14.59 18.44
C GLN A 80 -1.33 13.29 17.67
N LEU A 81 -0.58 12.98 16.62
CA LEU A 81 -0.75 11.76 15.83
C LEU A 81 -0.40 10.49 16.62
N GLN A 82 0.63 10.53 17.46
CA GLN A 82 0.91 9.45 18.41
C GLN A 82 -0.24 9.25 19.40
N GLY A 83 -0.92 10.34 19.79
CA GLY A 83 -2.13 10.32 20.60
C GLY A 83 -3.39 9.82 19.88
N GLY A 84 -3.32 9.46 18.59
CA GLY A 84 -4.44 8.93 17.82
C GLY A 84 -5.26 9.97 17.07
N GLU A 85 -4.82 11.22 17.00
CA GLU A 85 -5.49 12.26 16.22
C GLU A 85 -5.56 11.89 14.72
N ASN A 86 -6.58 12.43 14.04
CA ASN A 86 -6.83 12.07 12.65
C ASN A 86 -5.80 12.72 11.70
N PHE A 87 -4.91 11.91 11.14
CA PHE A 87 -3.89 12.36 10.19
C PHE A 87 -4.44 13.15 9.00
N VAL A 88 -5.59 12.74 8.44
CA VAL A 88 -6.18 13.43 7.28
C VAL A 88 -6.66 14.83 7.67
N GLN A 89 -7.23 14.99 8.87
CA GLN A 89 -7.66 16.29 9.38
C GLN A 89 -6.47 17.20 9.63
N LEU A 90 -5.45 16.71 10.35
CA LEU A 90 -4.23 17.48 10.62
C LEU A 90 -3.49 17.83 9.32
N SER A 91 -3.45 16.93 8.34
CA SER A 91 -2.93 17.19 7.00
C SER A 91 -3.66 18.34 6.31
N LYS A 92 -5.00 18.32 6.31
CA LYS A 92 -5.81 19.39 5.70
C LYS A 92 -5.64 20.73 6.40
N GLN A 93 -5.49 20.71 7.72
CA GLN A 93 -5.38 21.89 8.56
C GLN A 93 -4.00 22.55 8.46
N PHE A 94 -2.93 21.76 8.48
CA PHE A 94 -1.57 22.27 8.65
C PHE A 94 -0.67 22.10 7.41
N GLY A 95 -1.01 21.18 6.51
CA GLY A 95 -0.18 20.85 5.33
C GLY A 95 0.02 22.05 4.39
N ASN A 96 1.23 22.19 3.87
CA ASN A 96 1.62 23.33 3.03
C ASN A 96 1.83 22.98 1.55
N ASP A 97 1.65 21.72 1.16
CA ASP A 97 1.69 21.25 -0.23
C ASP A 97 0.29 20.88 -0.79
N PRO A 98 0.15 20.63 -2.11
CA PRO A 98 -1.13 20.28 -2.73
C PRO A 98 -1.77 18.96 -2.25
N THR A 99 -1.00 18.02 -1.68
CA THR A 99 -1.51 16.75 -1.15
C THR A 99 -2.27 16.93 0.16
N ALA A 100 -2.10 18.06 0.85
CA ALA A 100 -2.77 18.39 2.11
C ALA A 100 -4.28 18.15 2.05
N GLN A 101 -4.94 18.59 0.96
CA GLN A 101 -6.39 18.43 0.76
C GLN A 101 -6.82 16.97 0.52
N LYS A 102 -5.88 16.12 0.09
CA LYS A 102 -6.04 14.67 -0.10
C LYS A 102 -5.51 13.88 1.11
N GLY A 103 -5.41 14.53 2.28
CA GLY A 103 -4.92 13.88 3.49
C GLY A 103 -3.46 13.47 3.46
N GLY A 104 -2.66 14.16 2.64
CA GLY A 104 -1.22 13.93 2.56
C GLY A 104 -0.82 12.75 1.68
N ALA A 105 -1.76 12.17 0.91
CA ALA A 105 -1.53 10.93 0.18
C ALA A 105 -0.46 11.09 -0.92
N LEU A 106 0.62 10.33 -0.80
CA LEU A 106 1.74 10.31 -1.77
C LEU A 106 1.62 9.16 -2.78
N GLY A 107 0.80 8.16 -2.49
CA GLY A 107 0.73 6.94 -3.31
C GLY A 107 1.88 5.98 -3.03
N VAL A 108 2.21 5.16 -4.03
CA VAL A 108 3.30 4.17 -3.98
C VAL A 108 4.52 4.75 -4.69
N PHE A 109 5.70 4.63 -4.07
CA PHE A 109 6.96 5.10 -4.64
C PHE A 109 8.15 4.23 -4.23
N GLU A 110 9.21 4.31 -5.04
CA GLU A 110 10.53 3.73 -4.81
C GLU A 110 11.43 4.70 -4.02
N HIS A 111 12.45 4.14 -3.36
CA HIS A 111 13.34 4.91 -2.47
C HIS A 111 13.99 6.11 -3.17
N HIS A 112 14.40 5.97 -4.43
CA HIS A 112 15.11 7.02 -5.17
C HIS A 112 14.20 8.15 -5.69
N GLN A 113 12.88 8.07 -5.54
CA GLN A 113 11.93 9.02 -6.15
C GLN A 113 11.67 10.26 -5.28
N MET A 114 12.00 10.22 -3.99
CA MET A 114 11.81 11.34 -3.04
C MET A 114 13.16 11.85 -2.54
N MET A 115 13.15 13.00 -1.85
CA MET A 115 14.36 13.58 -1.26
C MET A 115 15.06 12.59 -0.32
N PRO A 116 16.41 12.50 -0.31
CA PRO A 116 17.14 11.47 0.43
C PRO A 116 16.72 11.32 1.90
N ASN A 117 16.63 12.43 2.65
CA ASN A 117 16.19 12.40 4.06
C ASN A 117 14.74 11.91 4.22
N PHE A 118 13.87 12.27 3.28
CA PHE A 118 12.48 11.82 3.28
C PHE A 118 12.41 10.31 3.07
N SER A 119 13.04 9.82 1.99
CA SER A 119 13.08 8.39 1.65
C SER A 119 13.69 7.55 2.76
N ASN A 120 14.85 7.96 3.28
CA ASN A 120 15.53 7.25 4.37
C ASN A 120 14.61 7.11 5.59
N THR A 121 13.91 8.18 5.96
CA THR A 121 13.00 8.14 7.11
C THR A 121 11.84 7.19 6.85
N VAL A 122 11.11 7.36 5.76
CA VAL A 122 9.83 6.64 5.55
C VAL A 122 10.02 5.15 5.21
N PHE A 123 11.13 4.76 4.56
CA PHE A 123 11.41 3.35 4.26
C PHE A 123 11.84 2.55 5.50
N GLN A 124 12.39 3.24 6.50
CA GLN A 124 12.80 2.65 7.77
C GLN A 124 11.64 2.41 8.73
N LEU A 125 10.51 3.10 8.53
CA LEU A 125 9.30 2.91 9.32
C LEU A 125 8.68 1.53 9.08
N GLN A 126 8.13 0.94 10.13
CA GLN A 126 7.20 -0.17 10.04
C GLN A 126 5.85 0.28 9.47
N GLU A 127 5.01 -0.65 9.03
CA GLU A 127 3.67 -0.30 8.57
C GLU A 127 2.89 0.42 9.66
N ARG A 128 2.21 1.51 9.30
CA ARG A 128 1.43 2.40 10.17
C ARG A 128 2.26 3.27 11.12
N GLU A 129 3.56 3.03 11.22
CA GLU A 129 4.45 3.87 12.02
C GLU A 129 4.59 5.27 11.40
N ILE A 130 4.81 6.25 12.25
CA ILE A 130 5.01 7.66 11.90
C ILE A 130 6.44 8.09 12.22
N GLY A 131 6.97 9.01 11.41
CA GLY A 131 8.30 9.60 11.61
C GLY A 131 8.30 11.09 11.33
N ILE A 132 9.39 11.76 11.70
CA ILE A 132 9.62 13.17 11.36
C ILE A 132 10.95 13.31 10.63
N CYS A 133 10.99 14.12 9.59
CA CYS A 133 12.23 14.42 8.88
C CYS A 133 12.21 15.82 8.30
N GLU A 134 13.38 16.31 7.90
CA GLU A 134 13.52 17.63 7.29
C GLU A 134 14.09 17.51 5.87
N THR A 135 13.53 18.28 4.96
CA THR A 135 14.06 18.50 3.62
C THR A 135 14.15 20.00 3.34
N ILE A 136 14.62 20.37 2.15
CA ILE A 136 14.65 21.76 1.67
C ILE A 136 13.26 22.42 1.61
N PHE A 137 12.17 21.64 1.59
CA PHE A 137 10.79 22.15 1.57
C PHE A 137 10.23 22.46 2.96
N GLY A 138 10.85 21.94 4.02
CA GLY A 138 10.40 22.09 5.40
C GLY A 138 10.46 20.78 6.20
N TYR A 139 9.71 20.74 7.30
CA TYR A 139 9.55 19.55 8.15
C TYR A 139 8.40 18.71 7.65
N HIS A 140 8.61 17.40 7.58
CA HIS A 140 7.60 16.44 7.19
C HIS A 140 7.28 15.52 8.36
N ILE A 141 5.99 15.40 8.67
CA ILE A 141 5.49 14.25 9.44
C ILE A 141 5.08 13.21 8.43
N VAL A 142 5.70 12.04 8.44
CA VAL A 142 5.47 10.96 7.47
C VAL A 142 4.81 9.77 8.15
N GLN A 143 4.01 9.02 7.40
CA GLN A 143 3.47 7.74 7.85
C GLN A 143 3.58 6.70 6.74
N ARG A 144 4.16 5.54 7.06
CA ARG A 144 4.11 4.39 6.18
C ARG A 144 2.71 3.76 6.24
N LEU A 145 2.11 3.52 5.09
CA LEU A 145 0.82 2.88 4.95
C LEU A 145 0.99 1.41 4.54
N PRO A 146 0.05 0.53 4.90
CA PRO A 146 0.04 -0.83 4.40
C PRO A 146 0.02 -0.87 2.88
N LEU A 147 0.83 -1.76 2.29
CA LEU A 147 0.92 -1.96 0.86
C LEU A 147 0.89 -3.45 0.54
N GLN A 148 -0.22 -3.90 -0.03
CA GLN A 148 -0.37 -5.25 -0.57
C GLN A 148 -0.56 -5.13 -2.08
N GLU A 149 0.46 -5.49 -2.82
CA GLU A 149 0.50 -5.43 -4.27
C GLU A 149 1.34 -6.57 -4.82
N ILE A 150 1.07 -6.92 -6.06
CA ILE A 150 1.77 -7.98 -6.80
C ILE A 150 1.89 -7.55 -8.25
N ALA A 151 2.99 -7.90 -8.89
CA ALA A 151 3.17 -7.68 -10.33
C ALA A 151 2.55 -8.86 -11.08
N ILE A 152 1.72 -8.56 -12.09
CA ILE A 152 1.01 -9.61 -12.83
C ILE A 152 1.06 -9.41 -14.33
N ARG A 153 1.00 -10.55 -15.03
CA ARG A 153 0.66 -10.62 -16.45
C ARG A 153 -0.78 -11.09 -16.62
N GLN A 154 -1.42 -10.61 -17.67
CA GLN A 154 -2.78 -11.00 -18.03
C GLN A 154 -2.87 -11.55 -19.45
N LEU A 155 -3.41 -12.76 -19.56
CA LEU A 155 -4.06 -13.27 -20.76
C LEU A 155 -5.56 -12.99 -20.62
N LEU A 156 -6.10 -12.11 -21.47
CA LEU A 156 -7.52 -11.75 -21.49
C LEU A 156 -8.11 -12.19 -22.82
N ILE A 157 -9.18 -12.98 -22.79
CA ILE A 157 -9.96 -13.33 -23.98
C ILE A 157 -11.38 -12.82 -23.85
N GLN A 158 -11.75 -11.87 -24.69
CA GLN A 158 -13.06 -11.20 -24.65
C GLN A 158 -14.07 -11.82 -25.65
N TRP A 159 -15.34 -11.41 -25.60
CA TRP A 159 -16.35 -11.70 -26.63
C TRP A 159 -17.13 -10.42 -26.97
N LYS A 160 -17.92 -10.41 -28.04
CA LYS A 160 -18.60 -9.22 -28.58
C LYS A 160 -19.30 -8.33 -27.56
N ASP A 161 -20.03 -8.95 -26.62
CA ASP A 161 -20.83 -8.24 -25.62
C ASP A 161 -20.20 -8.22 -24.22
N ALA A 162 -18.92 -8.56 -24.09
CA ALA A 162 -18.21 -8.41 -22.82
C ALA A 162 -17.99 -6.92 -22.52
N TYR A 163 -17.91 -6.57 -21.23
CA TYR A 163 -17.66 -5.18 -20.84
C TYR A 163 -16.34 -4.66 -21.42
N ALA A 164 -16.40 -3.49 -22.06
CA ALA A 164 -15.27 -2.83 -22.73
C ALA A 164 -14.59 -3.67 -23.84
N SER A 165 -15.30 -4.65 -24.40
CA SER A 165 -14.81 -5.46 -25.51
C SER A 165 -14.81 -4.70 -26.83
N THR A 166 -13.82 -5.00 -27.67
CA THR A 166 -13.71 -4.49 -29.04
C THR A 166 -13.70 -5.60 -30.09
N VAL A 167 -13.81 -6.86 -29.66
CA VAL A 167 -13.81 -8.02 -30.55
C VAL A 167 -15.23 -8.36 -31.02
N ASP A 168 -15.37 -9.12 -32.11
CA ASP A 168 -16.68 -9.48 -32.68
C ASP A 168 -17.07 -10.96 -32.48
N ARG A 169 -16.19 -11.76 -31.87
CA ARG A 169 -16.41 -13.21 -31.69
C ARG A 169 -17.49 -13.52 -30.67
N SER A 170 -18.14 -14.67 -30.87
CA SER A 170 -19.18 -15.17 -29.97
C SER A 170 -18.62 -15.60 -28.60
N PRO A 171 -19.48 -15.68 -27.57
CA PRO A 171 -19.08 -16.21 -26.27
C PRO A 171 -18.54 -17.65 -26.31
N GLN A 172 -19.02 -18.48 -27.25
CA GLN A 172 -18.58 -19.86 -27.41
C GLN A 172 -17.17 -19.92 -28.02
N GLU A 173 -16.91 -19.18 -29.10
CA GLU A 173 -15.57 -19.08 -29.69
C GLU A 173 -14.55 -18.50 -28.69
N ALA A 174 -14.96 -17.50 -27.90
CA ALA A 174 -14.11 -16.95 -26.85
C ALA A 174 -13.77 -17.98 -25.78
N LYS A 175 -14.73 -18.83 -25.39
CA LYS A 175 -14.52 -19.91 -24.43
C LYS A 175 -13.53 -20.95 -24.97
N GLU A 176 -13.75 -21.46 -26.18
CA GLU A 176 -12.88 -22.45 -26.82
C GLU A 176 -11.46 -21.92 -26.99
N ARG A 177 -11.32 -20.66 -27.43
CA ARG A 177 -10.03 -19.98 -27.53
C ARG A 177 -9.32 -19.89 -26.18
N ALA A 178 -10.06 -19.64 -25.10
CA ALA A 178 -9.49 -19.52 -23.76
C ALA A 178 -9.12 -20.86 -23.15
N GLU A 179 -9.93 -21.89 -23.38
CA GLU A 179 -9.61 -23.26 -23.01
C GLU A 179 -8.36 -23.75 -23.77
N GLN A 180 -8.24 -23.46 -25.07
CA GLN A 180 -7.04 -23.79 -25.84
C GLN A 180 -5.80 -23.10 -25.27
N ALA A 181 -5.86 -21.79 -25.02
CA ALA A 181 -4.74 -21.05 -24.44
C ALA A 181 -4.33 -21.61 -23.07
N TYR A 182 -5.31 -21.99 -22.25
CA TYR A 182 -5.07 -22.60 -20.95
C TYR A 182 -4.42 -23.99 -21.08
N GLN A 183 -4.88 -24.84 -22.00
CA GLN A 183 -4.25 -26.15 -22.25
C GLN A 183 -2.80 -26.01 -22.74
N GLU A 184 -2.50 -25.04 -23.61
CA GLU A 184 -1.12 -24.78 -24.03
C GLU A 184 -0.24 -24.38 -22.83
N ILE A 185 -0.73 -23.54 -21.90
CA ILE A 185 -0.03 -23.22 -20.65
C ILE A 185 0.22 -24.48 -19.80
N LEU A 186 -0.80 -25.33 -19.62
CA LEU A 186 -0.68 -26.58 -18.85
C LEU A 186 0.33 -27.56 -19.46
N ASN A 187 0.51 -27.52 -20.78
CA ASN A 187 1.52 -28.30 -21.49
C ASN A 187 2.95 -27.73 -21.36
N GLY A 188 3.14 -26.64 -20.62
CA GLY A 188 4.44 -26.03 -20.36
C GLY A 188 4.89 -25.01 -21.40
N GLU A 189 3.99 -24.59 -22.31
CA GLU A 189 4.29 -23.54 -23.27
C GLU A 189 4.53 -22.19 -22.59
N ASN A 190 5.38 -21.36 -23.19
CA ASN A 190 5.75 -20.07 -22.60
C ASN A 190 4.54 -19.12 -22.49
N PRO A 191 4.11 -18.73 -21.27
CA PRO A 191 2.92 -17.90 -21.09
C PRO A 191 3.00 -16.54 -21.78
N ILE A 192 4.19 -15.93 -21.88
CA ILE A 192 4.38 -14.63 -22.53
C ILE A 192 4.11 -14.74 -24.04
N ALA A 193 4.56 -15.83 -24.66
CA ALA A 193 4.29 -16.09 -26.08
C ALA A 193 2.80 -16.33 -26.32
N LEU A 194 2.15 -17.11 -25.45
CA LEU A 194 0.72 -17.36 -25.53
C LEU A 194 -0.11 -16.10 -25.30
N ILE A 195 0.28 -15.22 -24.37
CA ILE A 195 -0.39 -13.93 -24.20
C ILE A 195 -0.33 -13.12 -25.49
N LYS A 196 0.85 -13.01 -26.12
CA LYS A 196 1.00 -12.28 -27.39
C LYS A 196 0.17 -12.88 -28.53
N LYS A 197 0.00 -14.20 -28.53
CA LYS A 197 -0.76 -14.97 -29.53
C LYS A 197 -2.28 -14.89 -29.32
N TYR A 198 -2.73 -14.98 -28.08
CA TYR A 198 -4.15 -15.20 -27.76
C TYR A 198 -4.89 -13.99 -27.23
N SER A 199 -4.22 -13.15 -26.44
CA SER A 199 -4.84 -12.12 -25.60
C SER A 199 -5.33 -10.93 -26.42
N ASP A 200 -6.49 -10.42 -26.07
CA ASP A 200 -7.05 -9.16 -26.59
C ASP A 200 -6.87 -7.99 -25.60
N GLY A 201 -6.22 -8.25 -24.47
CA GLY A 201 -5.90 -7.21 -23.51
C GLY A 201 -4.96 -6.16 -24.13
N ALA A 202 -5.11 -4.90 -23.73
CA ALA A 202 -4.32 -3.78 -24.27
C ALA A 202 -2.79 -4.00 -24.17
N MET A 203 -2.34 -4.79 -23.18
CA MET A 203 -0.93 -5.13 -22.96
C MET A 203 -0.47 -6.42 -23.65
N ALA A 204 -1.30 -7.07 -24.48
CA ALA A 204 -0.99 -8.35 -25.12
C ALA A 204 0.36 -8.34 -25.87
N SER A 205 0.61 -7.31 -26.69
CA SER A 205 1.87 -7.15 -27.43
C SER A 205 3.11 -7.00 -26.55
N ARG A 206 2.92 -6.53 -25.31
CA ARG A 206 3.94 -6.42 -24.24
C ARG A 206 3.96 -7.63 -23.32
N GLY A 207 3.40 -8.75 -23.75
CA GLY A 207 3.35 -9.98 -22.95
C GLY A 207 2.40 -9.89 -21.76
N GLY A 208 1.38 -9.03 -21.84
CA GLY A 208 0.33 -8.87 -20.84
C GLY A 208 0.76 -8.22 -19.54
N HIS A 209 1.94 -7.59 -19.47
CA HIS A 209 2.45 -6.97 -18.25
C HIS A 209 1.52 -5.83 -17.80
N LEU A 210 0.80 -6.04 -16.70
CA LEU A 210 -0.06 -5.03 -16.07
C LEU A 210 0.69 -4.23 -15.00
N GLY A 211 1.94 -4.59 -14.72
CA GLY A 211 2.71 -4.04 -13.62
C GLY A 211 2.11 -4.45 -12.27
N PHE A 212 2.38 -3.63 -11.26
CA PHE A 212 1.91 -3.89 -9.92
C PHE A 212 0.46 -3.45 -9.71
N VAL A 213 -0.33 -4.35 -9.14
CA VAL A 213 -1.74 -4.11 -8.86
C VAL A 213 -1.98 -4.24 -7.37
N GLU A 214 -2.50 -3.17 -6.76
CA GLU A 214 -2.89 -3.16 -5.35
C GLU A 214 -4.07 -4.11 -5.11
N ARG A 215 -4.06 -4.83 -4.00
CA ARG A 215 -5.10 -5.80 -3.61
C ARG A 215 -6.51 -5.24 -3.72
N GLU A 216 -6.70 -4.02 -3.24
CA GLU A 216 -7.99 -3.33 -3.24
C GLU A 216 -8.47 -2.92 -4.63
N LYS A 217 -7.56 -2.81 -5.61
CA LYS A 217 -7.87 -2.46 -7.01
C LYS A 217 -8.19 -3.68 -7.88
N ILE A 218 -7.87 -4.90 -7.41
CA ILE A 218 -8.27 -6.13 -8.10
C ILE A 218 -9.72 -6.46 -7.73
N GLY A 219 -10.55 -6.75 -8.74
CA GLY A 219 -11.92 -7.22 -8.51
C GLY A 219 -11.97 -8.49 -7.66
N SER A 220 -12.97 -8.62 -6.79
CA SER A 220 -13.03 -9.68 -5.77
C SER A 220 -12.79 -11.09 -6.32
N LYS A 221 -13.40 -11.42 -7.48
CA LYS A 221 -13.24 -12.72 -8.16
C LYS A 221 -11.80 -13.05 -8.57
N LEU A 222 -11.00 -12.05 -8.90
CA LEU A 222 -9.60 -12.24 -9.32
C LEU A 222 -8.65 -12.13 -8.13
N ARG A 223 -8.99 -11.32 -7.13
CA ARG A 223 -8.12 -11.00 -6.01
C ARG A 223 -7.62 -12.25 -5.26
N GLU A 224 -8.51 -13.14 -4.87
CA GLU A 224 -8.14 -14.33 -4.10
C GLU A 224 -7.25 -15.28 -4.89
N ALA A 225 -7.59 -15.49 -6.16
CA ALA A 225 -6.83 -16.39 -7.04
C ALA A 225 -5.41 -15.89 -7.30
N VAL A 226 -5.18 -14.59 -7.38
CA VAL A 226 -3.87 -14.03 -7.77
C VAL A 226 -2.95 -13.82 -6.57
N PHE A 227 -3.49 -13.38 -5.42
CA PHE A 227 -2.69 -13.17 -4.20
C PHE A 227 -2.31 -14.46 -3.48
N SER A 228 -2.80 -15.61 -3.94
CA SER A 228 -2.41 -16.94 -3.45
C SER A 228 -1.34 -17.62 -4.33
N LEU A 229 -0.98 -17.04 -5.47
CA LEU A 229 0.02 -17.59 -6.39
C LEU A 229 1.44 -17.39 -5.86
N ASP A 230 2.30 -18.36 -6.09
CA ASP A 230 3.76 -18.16 -6.05
C ASP A 230 4.26 -17.46 -7.32
N ILE A 231 5.48 -16.92 -7.28
CA ILE A 231 6.09 -16.24 -8.44
C ILE A 231 6.22 -17.24 -9.60
N GLY A 232 5.72 -16.85 -10.78
CA GLY A 232 5.71 -17.67 -11.98
C GLY A 232 4.47 -18.56 -12.13
N GLU A 233 3.68 -18.74 -11.06
CA GLU A 233 2.43 -19.48 -11.15
C GLU A 233 1.33 -18.69 -11.87
N HIS A 234 0.34 -19.43 -12.37
CA HIS A 234 -0.82 -18.88 -13.03
C HIS A 234 -2.11 -19.33 -12.36
N THR A 235 -3.15 -18.50 -12.46
CA THR A 235 -4.50 -18.90 -12.06
C THR A 235 -5.04 -20.00 -12.98
N PRO A 236 -6.08 -20.73 -12.54
CA PRO A 236 -7.00 -21.38 -13.47
C PRO A 236 -7.65 -20.38 -14.42
N LEU A 237 -8.39 -20.90 -15.41
CA LEU A 237 -9.22 -20.07 -16.28
C LEU A 237 -10.39 -19.45 -15.50
N ILE A 238 -10.39 -18.12 -15.35
CA ILE A 238 -11.41 -17.39 -14.59
C ILE A 238 -12.29 -16.56 -15.52
N LYS A 239 -13.62 -16.69 -15.40
CA LYS A 239 -14.58 -15.85 -16.13
C LYS A 239 -14.98 -14.61 -15.31
N SER A 240 -14.97 -13.44 -15.94
CA SER A 240 -15.51 -12.19 -15.39
C SER A 240 -16.48 -11.51 -16.37
N GLU A 241 -16.87 -10.27 -16.11
CA GLU A 241 -17.70 -9.45 -17.01
C GLU A 241 -16.92 -8.93 -18.23
N VAL A 242 -15.59 -8.83 -18.14
CA VAL A 242 -14.75 -8.30 -19.23
C VAL A 242 -14.20 -9.40 -20.15
N GLY A 243 -14.21 -10.66 -19.71
CA GLY A 243 -13.60 -11.75 -20.47
C GLY A 243 -13.26 -12.98 -19.63
N TYR A 244 -12.57 -13.91 -20.28
CA TYR A 244 -11.83 -14.99 -19.62
C TYR A 244 -10.41 -14.53 -19.31
N HIS A 245 -9.93 -14.87 -18.12
CA HIS A 245 -8.64 -14.44 -17.60
C HIS A 245 -7.78 -15.63 -17.22
N ILE A 246 -6.50 -15.54 -17.55
CA ILE A 246 -5.43 -16.29 -16.91
C ILE A 246 -4.43 -15.24 -16.44
N LEU A 247 -4.19 -15.18 -15.13
CA LEU A 247 -3.29 -14.22 -14.51
C LEU A 247 -2.04 -14.96 -14.05
N ILE A 248 -0.87 -14.38 -14.30
CA ILE A 248 0.42 -14.96 -13.91
C ILE A 248 1.10 -13.99 -12.95
N ARG A 249 1.61 -14.48 -11.83
CA ARG A 249 2.38 -13.66 -10.89
C ARG A 249 3.82 -13.51 -11.36
N GLU A 250 4.33 -12.28 -11.39
CA GLU A 250 5.71 -11.97 -11.74
C GLU A 250 6.56 -11.65 -10.50
N GLU A 251 5.98 -10.89 -9.56
CA GLU A 251 6.56 -10.51 -8.26
C GLU A 251 5.45 -10.51 -7.22
#